data_AF-A0A7C2N4S5-F1
#
_entry.id   AF-A0A7C2N4S5-F1
#
_cell.length_a   1.000
_cell.length_b   1.000
_cell.length_c   1.000
_cell.angle_alpha   90.00
_cell.angle_beta   90.00
_cell.angle_gamma   90.00
#
_symmetry.space_group_name_H-M   'P 1'
#
loop_
_entity.id
_entity.type
_entity.pdbx_description
1 polymer ?
#
loop_
_entity_poly.entity_id
_entity_poly.type
_entity_poly.pdbx_seq_one_letter_code
_entity_poly.pdbx_strand_id
1 'polypeptide(L)'
;MHEQHSYDTTAGEILPAANQRRAASWFNYGNLIVIILAGIPLLLAGSASGKTMIFATAGAIIPIILWFGGSMLLYALNKHHPNPKVGHYTQWAAYRFYAITGSLVVIGAFFPADIRYYQAFWAVAAVILIPWSIMDLRRIQRDNWQPLQVPARTEEH
;
A
#
# COMPACT_ATOMS: atom_id res chain seq x y z
N MET A 1 11.99 45.96 -28.87
CA MET A 1 12.81 44.75 -28.68
C MET A 1 12.03 43.82 -27.78
N HIS A 2 11.33 42.85 -28.35
CA HIS A 2 10.65 41.81 -27.58
C HIS A 2 11.65 40.67 -27.39
N GLU A 3 12.10 40.47 -26.15
CA GLU A 3 12.82 39.26 -25.77
C GLU A 3 11.88 38.07 -25.97
N GLN A 4 12.10 37.33 -27.06
CA GLN A 4 11.53 36.00 -27.22
C GLN A 4 12.29 35.09 -26.26
N HIS A 5 11.73 34.86 -25.07
CA HIS A 5 12.07 33.70 -24.28
C HIS A 5 11.68 32.46 -25.10
N SER A 6 12.65 31.87 -25.78
CA SER A 6 12.54 30.55 -26.37
C SER A 6 12.34 29.55 -25.23
N TYR A 7 11.09 29.24 -24.92
CA TYR A 7 10.77 28.04 -24.18
C TYR A 7 11.24 26.85 -25.01
N ASP A 8 12.25 26.14 -24.51
CA ASP A 8 12.64 24.86 -25.07
C ASP A 8 11.52 23.85 -24.76
N THR A 9 10.48 23.86 -25.58
CA THR A 9 9.29 23.01 -25.44
C THR A 9 9.57 21.55 -25.83
N THR A 10 10.83 21.16 -26.05
CA THR A 10 11.20 19.84 -26.60
C THR A 10 11.91 18.90 -25.63
N ALA A 11 12.45 19.40 -24.51
CA ALA A 11 13.07 18.56 -23.50
C ALA A 11 12.02 18.06 -22.48
N GLY A 12 11.45 16.89 -22.74
CA GLY A 12 10.54 16.22 -21.80
C GLY A 12 11.15 16.01 -20.40
N GLU A 13 10.32 16.00 -19.36
CA GLU A 13 10.78 15.77 -17.97
C GLU A 13 11.36 14.35 -17.85
N ILE A 14 12.58 14.25 -17.33
CA ILE A 14 13.22 12.95 -17.08
C ILE A 14 12.82 12.46 -15.69
N LEU A 15 11.98 11.44 -15.61
CA LEU A 15 11.64 10.77 -14.36
C LEU A 15 12.74 9.80 -13.94
N PRO A 16 13.44 10.04 -12.82
CA PRO A 16 14.51 9.17 -12.37
C PRO A 16 13.99 7.77 -12.01
N ALA A 17 14.78 6.75 -12.35
CA ALA A 17 14.52 5.34 -12.01
C ALA A 17 14.20 5.14 -10.50
N ALA A 18 14.87 5.90 -9.63
CA ALA A 18 14.65 5.84 -8.19
C ALA A 18 13.24 6.25 -7.75
N ASN A 19 12.64 7.25 -8.40
CA ASN A 19 11.29 7.73 -8.07
C ASN A 19 10.25 6.69 -8.46
N GLN A 20 10.40 6.09 -9.64
CA GLN A 20 9.53 5.04 -10.14
C GLN A 20 9.57 3.81 -9.21
N ARG A 21 10.78 3.41 -8.78
CA ARG A 21 10.96 2.31 -7.83
C ARG A 21 10.31 2.59 -6.47
N ARG A 22 10.46 3.82 -5.95
CA ARG A 22 9.83 4.24 -4.69
C ARG A 22 8.31 4.22 -4.81
N ALA A 23 7.76 4.76 -5.89
CA ALA A 23 6.33 4.74 -6.16
C ALA A 23 5.77 3.30 -6.13
N ALA A 24 6.44 2.36 -6.81
CA ALA A 24 6.05 0.94 -6.80
C ALA A 24 6.14 0.26 -5.42
N SER A 25 6.98 0.78 -4.52
CA SER A 25 7.24 0.17 -3.20
C SER A 25 6.25 0.60 -2.11
N TRP A 26 5.66 1.80 -2.22
CA TRP A 26 4.87 2.41 -1.14
C TRP A 26 3.71 1.55 -0.65
N PHE A 27 3.01 0.86 -1.56
CA PHE A 27 1.86 0.03 -1.18
C PHE A 27 2.30 -1.16 -0.31
N ASN A 28 3.38 -1.83 -0.70
CA ASN A 28 3.94 -2.95 0.08
C ASN A 28 4.46 -2.48 1.44
N TYR A 29 5.07 -1.30 1.53
CA TYR A 29 5.49 -0.74 2.82
C TYR A 29 4.31 -0.47 3.74
N GLY A 30 3.24 0.16 3.25
CA GLY A 30 2.06 0.40 4.08
C GLY A 30 1.37 -0.89 4.51
N ASN A 31 1.28 -1.90 3.62
CA ASN A 31 0.79 -3.23 4.00
C ASN A 31 1.59 -3.83 5.15
N LEU A 32 2.93 -3.76 5.10
CA LEU A 32 3.81 -4.27 6.15
C LEU A 32 3.65 -3.50 7.46
N ILE A 33 3.63 -2.16 7.40
CA ILE A 33 3.46 -1.32 8.58
C ILE A 33 2.14 -1.65 9.27
N VAL A 34 1.05 -1.73 8.50
CA VAL A 34 -0.30 -1.90 9.06
C VAL A 34 -0.51 -3.30 9.60
N ILE A 35 -0.05 -4.34 8.92
CA ILE A 35 -0.21 -5.71 9.43
C ILE A 35 0.58 -5.92 10.73
N ILE A 36 1.73 -5.27 10.88
CA ILE A 36 2.53 -5.31 12.11
C ILE A 36 1.87 -4.48 13.22
N LEU A 37 1.49 -3.24 12.93
CA LEU A 37 0.86 -2.35 13.91
C LEU A 37 -0.48 -2.89 14.41
N ALA A 38 -1.28 -3.52 13.55
CA ALA A 38 -2.54 -4.14 13.95
C ALA A 38 -2.33 -5.41 14.80
N GLY A 39 -1.18 -6.08 14.64
CA GLY A 39 -0.86 -7.29 15.39
C GLY A 39 -0.53 -7.05 16.86
N ILE A 40 0.20 -5.98 17.17
CA ILE A 40 0.64 -5.69 18.55
C ILE A 40 -0.56 -5.63 19.51
N PRO A 41 -1.61 -4.84 19.24
CA PRO A 41 -2.77 -4.78 20.13
C PRO A 41 -3.57 -6.08 20.16
N LEU A 42 -3.69 -6.81 19.03
CA LEU A 42 -4.38 -8.11 18.99
C LEU A 42 -3.71 -9.15 19.88
N LEU A 43 -2.37 -9.18 19.90
CA LEU A 43 -1.61 -10.09 20.76
C LEU A 43 -1.76 -9.72 22.24
N LEU A 44 -1.71 -8.43 22.56
CA LEU A 44 -1.89 -7.93 23.94
C LEU A 44 -3.34 -8.10 24.45
N ALA A 45 -4.33 -8.07 23.54
CA ALA A 45 -5.73 -8.21 23.88
C ALA A 45 -6.11 -9.60 24.43
N GLY A 46 -5.32 -10.66 24.11
CA GLY A 46 -5.60 -12.02 24.57
C GLY A 46 -5.56 -12.20 26.09
N SER A 47 -4.86 -11.31 26.81
CA SER A 47 -4.79 -11.27 28.27
C SER A 47 -5.48 -10.04 28.87
N ALA A 48 -6.13 -9.21 28.05
CA ALA A 48 -6.71 -7.95 28.47
C ALA A 48 -8.13 -8.12 29.02
N SER A 49 -8.56 -7.24 29.92
CA SER A 49 -9.92 -7.23 30.49
C SER A 49 -10.38 -5.81 30.77
N GLY A 50 -11.68 -5.54 30.60
CA GLY A 50 -12.25 -4.21 30.81
C GLY A 50 -11.69 -3.16 29.85
N LYS A 51 -11.25 -2.01 30.38
CA LYS A 51 -10.82 -0.86 29.57
C LYS A 51 -9.61 -1.17 28.67
N THR A 52 -8.70 -2.05 29.08
CA THR A 52 -7.50 -2.40 28.28
C THR A 52 -7.86 -3.15 27.00
N MET A 53 -8.94 -3.95 27.01
CA MET A 53 -9.43 -4.64 25.82
C MET A 53 -9.94 -3.65 24.76
N ILE A 54 -10.62 -2.58 25.19
CA ILE A 54 -11.16 -1.54 24.29
C ILE A 54 -10.02 -0.78 23.61
N PHE A 55 -8.99 -0.38 24.37
CA PHE A 55 -7.83 0.30 23.79
C PHE A 55 -7.05 -0.62 22.83
N ALA A 56 -6.95 -1.90 23.16
CA ALA A 56 -6.27 -2.87 22.31
C ALA A 56 -7.03 -3.10 20.99
N THR A 57 -8.35 -3.29 21.02
CA THR A 57 -9.13 -3.46 19.77
C THR A 57 -9.15 -2.19 18.93
N ALA A 58 -9.31 -1.01 19.54
CA ALA A 58 -9.22 0.26 18.84
C ALA A 58 -7.85 0.46 18.19
N GLY A 59 -6.77 0.12 18.90
CA GLY A 59 -5.40 0.17 18.38
C GLY A 59 -5.17 -0.74 17.18
N ALA A 60 -5.88 -1.86 17.07
CA ALA A 60 -5.81 -2.74 15.90
C ALA A 60 -6.63 -2.21 14.72
N ILE A 61 -7.84 -1.68 14.99
CA ILE A 61 -8.80 -1.27 13.95
C ILE A 61 -8.38 0.05 13.29
N ILE A 62 -7.94 1.05 14.06
CA ILE A 62 -7.64 2.39 13.55
C ILE A 62 -6.59 2.36 12.41
N PRO A 63 -5.43 1.69 12.55
CA PRO A 63 -4.45 1.60 11.47
C PRO A 63 -5.00 0.91 10.22
N ILE A 64 -5.85 -0.12 10.38
CA ILE A 64 -6.45 -0.85 9.26
C ILE A 64 -7.39 0.06 8.47
N ILE A 65 -8.28 0.79 9.14
CA ILE A 65 -9.26 1.67 8.47
C ILE A 65 -8.53 2.82 7.76
N LEU A 66 -7.58 3.46 8.43
CA LEU A 66 -6.82 4.56 7.85
C LEU A 66 -6.03 4.10 6.61
N TRP A 67 -5.39 2.93 6.71
CA TRP A 67 -4.68 2.37 5.56
C TRP A 67 -5.61 1.90 4.46
N PHE A 68 -6.79 1.36 4.77
CA PHE A 68 -7.75 0.97 3.74
C PHE A 68 -8.13 2.15 2.84
N GLY A 69 -8.43 3.32 3.42
CA GLY A 69 -8.67 4.55 2.66
C GLY A 69 -7.39 5.05 1.96
N GLY A 70 -6.27 5.11 2.68
CA GLY A 70 -5.00 5.56 2.13
C GLY A 70 -4.48 4.70 0.97
N SER A 71 -4.74 3.40 1.00
CA SER A 71 -4.32 2.47 -0.04
C SER A 71 -5.13 2.66 -1.32
N MET A 72 -6.41 3.04 -1.22
CA MET A 72 -7.22 3.42 -2.40
C MET A 72 -6.67 4.68 -3.08
N LEU A 73 -6.33 5.70 -2.28
CA LEU A 73 -5.68 6.91 -2.80
C LEU A 73 -4.35 6.57 -3.47
N LEU A 74 -3.49 5.80 -2.79
CA LEU A 74 -2.20 5.41 -3.32
C LEU A 74 -2.34 4.57 -4.60
N TYR A 75 -3.33 3.67 -4.64
CA TYR A 75 -3.67 2.91 -5.84
C TYR A 75 -4.04 3.83 -6.99
N ALA A 76 -4.95 4.79 -6.78
CA ALA A 76 -5.38 5.73 -7.80
C ALA A 76 -4.20 6.57 -8.34
N LEU A 77 -3.34 7.08 -7.45
CA LEU A 77 -2.16 7.87 -7.81
C LEU A 77 -1.15 7.08 -8.64
N ASN A 78 -0.95 5.78 -8.33
CA ASN A 78 0.07 4.97 -8.98
C ASN A 78 -0.45 4.14 -10.16
N LYS A 79 -1.76 3.88 -10.26
CA LYS A 79 -2.33 3.01 -11.31
C LYS A 79 -2.12 3.57 -12.71
N HIS A 80 -2.13 4.90 -12.84
CA HIS A 80 -1.91 5.62 -14.11
C HIS A 80 -0.50 6.21 -14.22
N HIS A 81 0.45 5.71 -13.43
CA HIS A 81 1.83 6.15 -13.49
C HIS A 81 2.41 5.92 -14.92
N PRO A 82 3.19 6.88 -15.49
CA PRO A 82 3.71 6.78 -16.86
C PRO A 82 4.50 5.51 -17.16
N ASN A 83 5.25 5.00 -16.17
CA ASN A 83 5.83 3.65 -16.24
C ASN A 83 4.80 2.58 -15.83
N PRO A 84 4.39 1.67 -16.73
CA PRO A 84 3.40 0.62 -16.44
C PRO A 84 3.84 -0.38 -15.35
N LYS A 85 5.14 -0.55 -15.11
CA LYS A 85 5.65 -1.41 -14.02
C LYS A 85 5.16 -0.93 -12.66
N VAL A 86 5.11 0.38 -12.44
CA VAL A 86 4.65 0.96 -11.16
C VAL A 86 3.19 0.60 -10.90
N GLY A 87 2.34 0.76 -11.93
CA GLY A 87 0.93 0.37 -11.87
C GLY A 87 0.76 -1.14 -11.63
N HIS A 88 1.56 -1.98 -12.30
CA HIS A 88 1.51 -3.44 -12.13
C HIS A 88 1.83 -3.89 -10.70
N TYR A 89 2.95 -3.41 -10.13
CA TYR A 89 3.34 -3.74 -8.75
C TYR A 89 2.31 -3.23 -7.74
N THR A 90 1.83 -2.00 -7.92
CA THR A 90 0.79 -1.43 -7.06
C THR A 90 -0.50 -2.26 -7.11
N GLN A 91 -0.92 -2.69 -8.30
CA GLN A 91 -2.13 -3.48 -8.48
C GLN A 91 -2.03 -4.86 -7.82
N TRP A 92 -0.90 -5.54 -7.97
CA TRP A 92 -0.70 -6.81 -7.27
C TRP A 92 -0.67 -6.65 -5.75
N ALA A 93 -0.08 -5.56 -5.24
CA ALA A 93 -0.09 -5.26 -3.80
C ALA A 93 -1.51 -4.97 -3.29
N ALA A 94 -2.29 -4.23 -4.06
CA ALA A 94 -3.69 -3.94 -3.78
C ALA A 94 -4.57 -5.21 -3.78
N TYR A 95 -4.43 -6.07 -4.78
CA TYR A 95 -5.22 -7.31 -4.86
C TYR A 95 -5.05 -8.22 -3.66
N ARG A 96 -3.82 -8.42 -3.20
CA ARG A 96 -3.55 -9.19 -1.98
C ARG A 96 -4.22 -8.58 -0.76
N PHE A 97 -4.00 -7.29 -0.56
CA PHE A 97 -4.52 -6.57 0.60
C PHE A 97 -6.06 -6.62 0.62
N TYR A 98 -6.70 -6.28 -0.50
CA TYR A 98 -8.16 -6.29 -0.60
C TYR A 98 -8.77 -7.68 -0.54
N ALA A 99 -8.09 -8.72 -1.04
CA ALA A 99 -8.56 -10.09 -0.86
C ALA A 99 -8.58 -10.48 0.63
N ILE A 100 -7.50 -10.19 1.37
CA ILE A 100 -7.42 -10.47 2.81
C ILE A 100 -8.43 -9.63 3.59
N THR A 101 -8.42 -8.30 3.43
CA THR A 101 -9.32 -7.41 4.16
C THR A 101 -10.78 -7.67 3.82
N GLY A 102 -11.11 -7.89 2.54
CA GLY A 102 -12.46 -8.24 2.10
C GLY A 102 -12.93 -9.58 2.67
N SER A 103 -12.06 -10.59 2.72
CA SER A 103 -12.39 -11.88 3.34
C SER A 103 -12.65 -11.75 4.84
N LEU A 104 -11.94 -10.86 5.54
CA LEU A 104 -12.22 -10.58 6.96
C LEU A 104 -13.63 -10.02 7.16
N VAL A 105 -14.10 -9.13 6.29
CA VAL A 105 -15.45 -8.57 6.41
C VAL A 105 -16.51 -9.65 6.27
N VAL A 106 -16.36 -10.56 5.29
CA VAL A 106 -17.32 -11.63 5.04
C VAL A 106 -17.26 -12.72 6.11
N ILE A 107 -16.07 -13.23 6.41
CA ILE A 107 -15.87 -14.33 7.35
C ILE A 107 -16.06 -13.84 8.80
N GLY A 108 -15.52 -12.66 9.11
CA GLY A 108 -15.57 -12.06 10.44
C GLY A 108 -16.97 -11.67 10.90
N ALA A 109 -17.93 -11.51 9.98
CA ALA A 109 -19.35 -11.36 10.32
C ALA A 109 -19.93 -12.58 11.07
N PHE A 110 -19.29 -13.75 10.93
CA PHE A 110 -19.67 -14.98 11.61
C PHE A 110 -18.77 -15.31 12.81
N PHE A 111 -17.80 -14.45 13.13
CA PHE A 111 -16.96 -14.68 14.31
C PHE A 111 -17.76 -14.47 15.59
N PRO A 112 -17.66 -15.38 16.56
CA PRO A 112 -18.08 -15.11 17.92
C PRO A 112 -17.35 -13.87 18.46
N ALA A 113 -17.92 -13.23 19.49
CA ALA A 113 -17.31 -12.11 20.21
C ALA A 113 -16.12 -12.56 21.09
N ASP A 114 -15.17 -13.27 20.49
CA ASP A 114 -13.97 -13.81 21.10
C ASP A 114 -12.76 -13.41 20.26
N ILE A 115 -11.80 -12.77 20.92
CA ILE A 115 -10.61 -12.20 20.28
C ILE A 115 -9.75 -13.25 19.58
N ARG A 116 -9.82 -14.53 19.98
CA ARG A 116 -9.02 -15.62 19.42
C ARG A 116 -9.26 -15.83 17.93
N TYR A 117 -10.49 -15.60 17.44
CA TYR A 117 -10.80 -15.70 16.02
C TYR A 117 -10.11 -14.60 15.21
N TYR A 118 -10.08 -13.37 15.74
CA TYR A 118 -9.39 -12.24 15.11
C TYR A 118 -7.86 -12.40 15.16
N GLN A 119 -7.33 -12.97 16.25
CA GLN A 119 -5.90 -13.32 16.35
C GLN A 119 -5.51 -14.39 15.33
N ALA A 120 -6.31 -15.45 15.21
CA ALA A 120 -6.08 -16.52 14.24
C ALA A 120 -6.15 -15.99 12.80
N PHE A 121 -7.16 -15.16 12.49
CA PHE A 121 -7.27 -14.52 11.19
C PHE A 121 -6.07 -13.61 10.91
N TRP A 122 -5.68 -12.77 11.87
CA TRP A 122 -4.51 -11.91 11.74
C TRP A 122 -3.24 -12.72 11.50
N ALA A 123 -3.05 -13.85 12.20
CA ALA A 123 -1.89 -14.71 12.00
C ALA A 123 -1.83 -15.26 10.57
N VAL A 124 -2.96 -15.72 10.03
CA VAL A 124 -3.07 -16.16 8.62
C VAL A 124 -2.78 -15.00 7.66
N ALA A 125 -3.40 -13.84 7.89
CA ALA A 125 -3.17 -12.64 7.10
C ALA A 125 -1.69 -12.21 7.11
N ALA A 126 -1.02 -12.27 8.27
CA ALA A 126 0.38 -11.94 8.43
C ALA A 126 1.29 -12.93 7.69
N VAL A 127 1.02 -14.23 7.79
CA VAL A 127 1.75 -15.29 7.07
C VAL A 127 1.60 -15.14 5.55
N ILE A 128 0.50 -14.58 5.06
CA ILE A 128 0.31 -14.32 3.63
C ILE A 128 0.93 -12.99 3.22
N LEU A 129 0.54 -11.89 3.86
CA LEU A 129 0.91 -10.54 3.43
C LEU A 129 2.38 -10.21 3.68
N ILE A 130 2.98 -10.66 4.78
CA ILE A 130 4.36 -10.30 5.11
C ILE A 130 5.34 -10.92 4.10
N PRO A 131 5.34 -12.24 3.85
CA PRO A 131 6.26 -12.84 2.90
C PRO A 131 6.06 -12.29 1.49
N TRP A 132 4.82 -12.18 1.01
CA TRP A 132 4.56 -11.66 -0.34
C TRP A 132 4.98 -10.21 -0.49
N SER A 133 4.74 -9.35 0.50
CA SER A 133 5.17 -7.94 0.45
C SER A 133 6.70 -7.83 0.45
N ILE A 134 7.40 -8.66 1.24
CA ILE A 134 8.87 -8.72 1.23
C ILE A 134 9.41 -9.23 -0.11
N MET A 135 8.81 -10.28 -0.67
CA MET A 135 9.20 -10.83 -1.98
C MET A 135 9.02 -9.80 -3.08
N ASP A 136 7.89 -9.07 -3.06
CA ASP A 136 7.59 -8.05 -4.05
C ASP A 136 8.54 -6.85 -3.92
N LEU A 137 8.84 -6.39 -2.70
CA LEU A 137 9.86 -5.36 -2.47
C LEU A 137 11.25 -5.81 -2.97
N ARG A 138 11.64 -7.07 -2.72
CA ARG A 138 12.90 -7.61 -3.25
C ARG A 138 12.90 -7.66 -4.78
N ARG A 139 11.77 -7.99 -5.39
CA ARG A 139 11.60 -8.01 -6.85
C ARG A 139 11.70 -6.59 -7.43
N ILE A 140 10.97 -5.64 -6.85
CA ILE A 140 11.03 -4.22 -7.19
C ILE A 140 12.46 -3.69 -7.06
N GLN A 141 13.22 -4.07 -6.04
CA GLN A 141 14.60 -3.61 -5.86
C GLN A 141 15.58 -4.20 -6.89
N ARG A 142 15.33 -5.43 -7.37
CA ARG A 142 16.19 -6.13 -8.33
C ARG A 142 15.78 -5.92 -9.79
N ASP A 143 14.61 -5.36 -10.03
CA ASP A 143 14.12 -5.07 -11.37
C ASP A 143 14.96 -3.99 -12.06
N ASN A 144 15.05 -4.08 -13.40
CA ASN A 144 15.72 -3.05 -14.19
C ASN A 144 14.80 -1.82 -14.35
N TRP A 145 15.17 -0.72 -13.69
CA TRP A 145 14.50 0.58 -13.77
C TRP A 145 15.31 1.51 -14.66
N GLN A 146 14.72 1.95 -15.76
CA GLN A 146 15.31 2.91 -16.67
C GLN A 146 14.70 4.30 -16.42
N PRO A 147 15.47 5.38 -16.52
CA PRO A 147 14.91 6.73 -16.56
C PRO A 147 13.88 6.82 -17.70
N LEU A 148 12.76 7.49 -17.43
CA LEU A 148 11.70 7.66 -18.41
C LEU A 148 11.66 9.13 -18.83
N GLN A 149 11.73 9.40 -20.13
CA GLN A 149 11.43 10.72 -20.67
C GLN A 149 9.92 10.84 -20.81
N VAL A 150 9.32 11.74 -20.05
CA VAL A 150 7.89 12.06 -20.17
C VAL A 150 7.77 13.19 -21.20
N PRO A 151 7.00 13.00 -22.29
CA PRO A 151 6.84 14.05 -23.28
C PRO A 151 6.26 15.30 -22.62
N ALA A 152 6.75 16.48 -23.02
CA ALA A 152 6.21 17.75 -22.56
C ALA A 152 4.70 17.76 -22.85
N ARG A 153 3.89 18.12 -21.85
CA ARG A 153 2.44 18.22 -21.99
C ARG A 153 2.15 19.23 -23.10
N THR A 154 1.67 18.77 -24.25
CA THR A 154 1.12 19.65 -25.27
C THR A 154 -0.18 20.22 -24.69
N GLU A 155 -0.20 21.51 -24.34
CA GLU A 155 -1.44 22.19 -23.95
C GLU A 155 -2.29 22.38 -25.21
N GLU A 156 -3.16 21.41 -25.50
CA GLU A 156 -4.25 21.62 -26.45
C GLU A 156 -5.31 22.46 -25.73
N HIS A 157 -5.35 23.75 -26.08
CA HIS A 157 -6.34 24.73 -25.66
C HIS A 157 -7.71 24.49 -26.30
#